data_AF-A0A7R9MSZ4-F1
#
_entry.id   AF-A0A7R9MSZ4-F1
#
_cell.length_a   1.000
_cell.length_b   1.000
_cell.length_c   1.000
_cell.angle_alpha   90.00
_cell.angle_beta   90.00
_cell.angle_gamma   90.00
#
_symmetry.space_group_name_H-M   'P 1'
#
loop_
_entity.id
_entity.type
_entity.pdbx_description
1 polymer ?
#
loop_
_entity_poly.entity_id
_entity_poly.type
_entity_poly.pdbx_seq_one_letter_code
_entity_poly.pdbx_strand_id
1 'polypeptide(L)'
;PVSMASYNDNKFAGVQPIPSPPSHSSPTNASKSKPTKDRVQYREHRRVCHINAEQKRRCNIKNGFDTLRSLLPSISHNTNTKISKAAMLQKAAEHIRHLKTERQSQQEEYDLLNKQVEGFNHTISVFQNQLPATGVPMACQRSTQTRELYENYVRERTLENWKFWIFNIIMESLWDSYNQTVTTSSADEMSKTLF
;
A
#
# COMPACT_ATOMS: atom_id res chain seq x y z
N PRO A 1 -6.31 11.45 12.72
CA PRO A 1 -7.51 10.64 12.41
C PRO A 1 -7.67 10.49 10.89
N VAL A 2 -6.97 9.50 10.30
CA VAL A 2 -7.08 9.19 8.88
C VAL A 2 -7.80 7.84 8.78
N SER A 3 -8.97 7.89 8.17
CA SER A 3 -9.91 6.78 8.00
C SER A 3 -9.29 5.72 7.08
N MET A 4 -9.04 4.52 7.60
CA MET A 4 -8.71 3.34 6.79
C MET A 4 -9.97 2.86 6.07
N ALA A 5 -10.10 3.23 4.80
CA ALA A 5 -11.07 2.63 3.90
C ALA A 5 -10.68 1.16 3.67
N SER A 6 -11.41 0.25 4.31
CA SER A 6 -11.43 -1.16 3.92
C SER A 6 -11.98 -1.28 2.50
N TYR A 7 -11.10 -1.50 1.53
CA TYR A 7 -11.48 -1.90 0.18
C TYR A 7 -11.90 -3.38 0.22
N ASN A 8 -13.19 -3.61 0.50
CA ASN A 8 -13.82 -4.92 0.37
C ASN A 8 -14.83 -4.85 -0.78
N ASP A 9 -14.34 -5.00 -2.00
CA ASP A 9 -15.18 -5.07 -3.20
C ASP A 9 -15.04 -6.45 -3.84
N ASN A 10 -15.82 -7.39 -3.32
CA ASN A 10 -16.21 -8.60 -4.04
C ASN A 10 -17.73 -8.74 -3.97
N LYS A 11 -18.44 -7.72 -4.46
CA LYS A 11 -19.83 -7.84 -4.93
C LYS A 11 -19.82 -8.63 -6.23
N PHE A 12 -19.76 -9.96 -6.14
CA PHE A 12 -20.28 -10.81 -7.21
C PHE A 12 -21.80 -10.74 -7.17
N ALA A 13 -22.34 -9.78 -7.91
CA ALA A 13 -23.76 -9.64 -8.17
C ALA A 13 -24.28 -10.86 -8.95
N GLY A 14 -25.35 -11.45 -8.44
CA GLY A 14 -26.40 -12.11 -9.23
C GLY A 14 -25.99 -13.35 -10.04
N VAL A 15 -25.83 -14.49 -9.37
CA VAL A 15 -26.05 -15.78 -10.05
C VAL A 15 -27.53 -15.88 -10.36
N GLN A 16 -27.89 -15.60 -11.62
CA GLN A 16 -29.21 -15.90 -12.17
C GLN A 16 -29.48 -17.41 -11.98
N PRO A 17 -30.66 -17.82 -11.48
CA PRO A 17 -31.01 -19.24 -11.42
C PRO A 17 -30.95 -19.86 -12.81
N ILE A 18 -30.22 -20.95 -12.94
CA ILE A 18 -30.17 -21.78 -14.14
C ILE A 18 -31.62 -22.21 -14.46
N PRO A 19 -32.15 -21.99 -15.68
CA PRO A 19 -33.46 -22.52 -16.02
C PRO A 19 -33.39 -24.06 -15.99
N SER A 20 -34.18 -24.65 -15.10
CA SER A 20 -34.37 -26.10 -15.01
C SER A 20 -34.67 -26.69 -16.38
N PRO A 21 -34.13 -27.86 -16.74
CA PRO A 21 -34.44 -28.50 -18.01
C PRO A 21 -35.95 -28.79 -18.05
N PRO A 22 -36.61 -28.70 -19.22
CA PRO A 22 -38.01 -29.05 -19.33
C PRO A 22 -38.19 -30.51 -18.92
N SER A 23 -39.05 -30.73 -17.93
CA SER A 23 -39.51 -32.04 -17.47
C SER A 23 -40.07 -32.80 -18.66
N HIS A 24 -39.26 -33.66 -19.28
CA HIS A 24 -39.73 -34.53 -20.34
C HIS A 24 -40.59 -35.60 -19.70
N SER A 25 -41.91 -35.42 -19.80
CA SER A 25 -42.89 -36.48 -19.59
C SER A 25 -42.48 -37.70 -20.41
N SER A 26 -42.24 -38.83 -19.74
CA SER A 26 -42.07 -40.14 -20.37
C SER A 26 -43.25 -40.42 -21.30
N PRO A 27 -43.03 -40.81 -22.57
CA PRO A 27 -44.12 -41.29 -23.39
C PRO A 27 -44.50 -42.68 -22.89
N THR A 28 -45.66 -42.76 -22.25
CA THR A 28 -46.37 -44.01 -21.99
C THR A 28 -46.59 -44.75 -23.31
N ASN A 29 -46.27 -46.04 -23.31
CA ASN A 29 -46.45 -46.97 -24.43
C ASN A 29 -47.81 -46.80 -25.13
N ALA A 30 -47.78 -46.60 -26.45
CA ALA A 30 -48.91 -46.92 -27.32
C ALA A 30 -48.44 -47.22 -28.75
N SER A 31 -48.65 -48.47 -29.17
CA SER A 31 -48.74 -48.98 -30.55
C SER A 31 -47.48 -48.99 -31.43
N LYS A 32 -47.12 -50.19 -31.89
CA LYS A 32 -46.24 -50.45 -33.05
C LYS A 32 -46.89 -49.84 -34.31
N SER A 33 -46.62 -48.57 -34.58
CA SER A 33 -46.91 -47.92 -35.86
C SER A 33 -45.59 -47.53 -36.53
N LYS A 34 -45.43 -47.88 -37.81
CA LYS A 34 -44.25 -47.53 -38.62
C LYS A 34 -44.02 -46.02 -38.53
N PRO A 35 -42.79 -45.54 -38.31
CA PRO A 35 -42.55 -44.11 -38.15
C PRO A 35 -42.88 -43.38 -39.44
N THR A 36 -43.75 -42.37 -39.37
CA THR A 36 -44.00 -41.45 -40.49
C THR A 36 -42.72 -40.66 -40.77
N LYS A 37 -42.42 -40.36 -42.05
CA LYS A 37 -41.19 -39.66 -42.47
C LYS A 37 -40.95 -38.37 -41.67
N ASP A 38 -42.01 -37.63 -41.33
CA ASP A 38 -41.92 -36.38 -40.54
C ASP A 38 -41.43 -36.59 -39.10
N ARG A 39 -41.85 -37.67 -38.43
CA ARG A 39 -41.35 -38.00 -37.08
C ARG A 39 -39.87 -38.36 -37.09
N VAL A 40 -39.38 -38.97 -38.17
CA VAL A 40 -37.95 -39.29 -38.34
C VAL A 40 -37.15 -38.02 -38.58
N GLN A 41 -37.61 -37.13 -39.47
CA GLN A 41 -36.95 -35.85 -39.73
C GLN A 41 -36.88 -34.95 -38.49
N TYR A 42 -37.96 -34.88 -37.69
CA TYR A 42 -37.95 -34.11 -36.45
C TYR A 42 -36.94 -34.66 -35.42
N ARG A 43 -36.83 -36.00 -35.30
CA ARG A 43 -35.83 -36.64 -34.44
C ARG A 43 -34.41 -36.34 -34.90
N GLU A 44 -34.17 -36.36 -36.21
CA GLU A 44 -32.86 -36.03 -36.77
C GLU A 44 -32.51 -34.54 -36.57
N HIS A 45 -33.48 -33.63 -36.76
CA HIS A 45 -33.27 -32.22 -36.47
C HIS A 45 -32.91 -31.96 -34.99
N ARG A 46 -33.60 -32.63 -34.04
CA ARG A 46 -33.23 -32.55 -32.61
C ARG A 46 -31.82 -33.10 -32.36
N ARG A 47 -31.43 -34.19 -33.04
CA ARG A 47 -30.09 -34.77 -32.92
C ARG A 47 -29.02 -33.79 -33.40
N VAL A 48 -29.21 -33.17 -34.57
CA VAL A 48 -28.29 -32.16 -35.12
C VAL A 48 -28.19 -30.95 -34.20
N CYS A 49 -29.32 -30.43 -33.71
CA CYS A 49 -29.34 -29.32 -32.76
C CYS A 49 -28.53 -29.65 -31.48
N HIS A 50 -28.71 -30.85 -30.93
CA HIS A 50 -27.95 -31.32 -29.76
C HIS A 50 -26.44 -31.42 -30.05
N ILE A 51 -26.05 -31.94 -31.22
CA ILE A 51 -24.64 -32.01 -31.63
C ILE A 51 -24.04 -30.60 -31.73
N ASN A 52 -24.75 -29.67 -32.37
CA ASN A 52 -24.29 -28.29 -32.53
C ASN A 52 -24.13 -27.58 -31.17
N ALA A 53 -25.09 -27.78 -30.26
CA ALA A 53 -25.03 -27.23 -28.91
C ALA A 53 -23.82 -27.76 -28.13
N GLU A 54 -23.56 -29.07 -28.17
CA GLU A 54 -22.40 -29.68 -27.51
C GLU A 54 -21.07 -29.25 -28.15
N GLN A 55 -21.03 -29.12 -29.49
CA GLN A 55 -19.84 -28.61 -30.17
C GLN A 55 -19.53 -27.16 -29.77
N LYS A 56 -20.55 -26.30 -29.66
CA LYS A 56 -20.40 -24.93 -29.16
C LYS A 56 -19.88 -24.92 -27.71
N ARG A 57 -20.44 -25.77 -26.84
CA ARG A 57 -19.96 -25.94 -25.46
C ARG A 57 -18.48 -26.37 -25.42
N ARG A 58 -18.08 -27.33 -26.25
CA ARG A 58 -16.68 -27.80 -26.35
C ARG A 58 -15.74 -26.71 -26.85
N CYS A 59 -16.18 -25.90 -27.82
CA CYS A 59 -15.42 -24.76 -28.32
C CYS A 59 -15.18 -23.72 -27.21
N ASN A 60 -16.22 -23.36 -26.45
CA ASN A 60 -16.08 -22.44 -25.32
C ASN A 60 -15.09 -22.96 -24.26
N ILE A 61 -15.17 -24.26 -23.93
CA ILE A 61 -14.22 -24.88 -23.00
C ILE A 61 -12.79 -24.80 -23.55
N LYS A 62 -12.58 -25.10 -24.84
CA LYS A 62 -11.27 -25.01 -25.48
C LYS A 62 -10.70 -23.58 -25.38
N ASN A 63 -11.50 -22.57 -25.70
CA ASN A 63 -11.09 -21.16 -25.59
C ASN A 63 -10.70 -20.79 -24.15
N GLY A 64 -11.41 -21.33 -23.16
CA GLY A 64 -11.05 -21.17 -21.74
C GLY A 64 -9.68 -21.78 -21.40
N PHE A 65 -9.36 -22.97 -21.93
CA PHE A 65 -8.04 -23.59 -21.77
C PHE A 65 -6.93 -22.81 -22.50
N ASP A 66 -7.21 -22.26 -23.68
CA ASP A 66 -6.24 -21.44 -24.43
C ASP A 66 -5.91 -20.15 -23.65
N THR A 67 -6.93 -19.52 -23.05
CA THR A 67 -6.76 -18.36 -22.15
C THR A 67 -6.00 -18.74 -20.87
N LEU A 68 -6.34 -19.88 -20.28
CA LEU A 68 -5.64 -20.36 -19.09
C LEU A 68 -4.15 -20.57 -19.39
N ARG A 69 -3.82 -21.10 -20.58
CA ARG A 69 -2.44 -21.33 -20.99
C ARG A 69 -1.64 -20.03 -21.09
N SER A 70 -2.23 -18.92 -21.55
CA SER A 70 -1.53 -17.64 -21.63
C SER A 70 -1.29 -17.01 -20.25
N LEU A 71 -2.16 -17.28 -19.27
CA LEU A 71 -2.05 -16.74 -17.92
C LEU A 71 -1.03 -17.47 -17.03
N LEU A 72 -0.59 -18.67 -17.41
CA LEU A 72 0.34 -19.47 -16.61
C LEU A 72 1.78 -19.26 -17.08
N PRO A 73 2.64 -18.56 -16.30
CA PRO A 73 4.00 -18.22 -16.75
C PRO A 73 4.82 -19.45 -17.13
N SER A 74 4.72 -20.52 -16.34
CA SER A 74 5.44 -21.78 -16.57
C SER A 74 5.11 -22.47 -17.90
N ILE A 75 3.99 -22.14 -18.53
CA ILE A 75 3.50 -22.76 -19.76
C ILE A 75 3.50 -21.77 -20.92
N SER A 76 3.22 -20.48 -20.66
CA SER A 76 3.24 -19.43 -21.68
C SER A 76 4.65 -19.15 -22.20
N HIS A 77 5.67 -19.21 -21.33
CA HIS A 77 7.08 -19.04 -21.74
C HIS A 77 7.62 -20.22 -22.58
N ASN A 78 7.00 -21.39 -22.51
CA ASN A 78 7.42 -22.58 -23.26
C ASN A 78 6.26 -23.12 -24.11
N THR A 79 5.98 -22.42 -25.22
CA THR A 79 4.87 -22.70 -26.15
C THR A 79 4.94 -24.09 -26.79
N ASN A 80 6.15 -24.66 -26.93
CA ASN A 80 6.37 -25.98 -27.53
C ASN A 80 6.04 -27.15 -26.59
N THR A 81 5.85 -26.90 -25.28
CA THR A 81 5.55 -27.97 -24.33
C THR A 81 4.09 -28.39 -24.41
N LYS A 82 3.84 -29.63 -24.84
CA LYS A 82 2.50 -30.23 -24.81
C LYS A 82 2.15 -30.61 -23.37
N ILE A 83 1.22 -29.87 -22.75
CA ILE A 83 0.73 -30.15 -21.40
C ILE A 83 -0.69 -30.73 -21.46
N SER A 84 -0.99 -31.72 -20.63
CA SER A 84 -2.34 -32.28 -20.53
C SER A 84 -3.31 -31.29 -19.85
N LYS A 85 -4.61 -31.43 -20.11
CA LYS A 85 -5.64 -30.60 -19.46
C LYS A 85 -5.59 -30.73 -17.93
N ALA A 86 -5.40 -31.94 -17.42
CA ALA A 86 -5.28 -32.19 -15.99
C ALA A 86 -4.05 -31.49 -15.39
N ALA A 87 -2.89 -31.60 -16.04
CA ALA A 87 -1.67 -30.94 -15.57
C ALA A 87 -1.78 -29.41 -15.67
N MET A 88 -2.47 -28.86 -16.67
CA MET A 88 -2.73 -27.43 -16.78
C MET A 88 -3.59 -26.91 -15.60
N LEU A 89 -4.64 -27.63 -15.24
CA LEU A 89 -5.47 -27.29 -14.08
C LEU A 89 -4.66 -27.35 -12.77
N GLN A 90 -3.78 -28.34 -12.63
CA GLN A 90 -2.91 -28.45 -11.47
C GLN A 90 -1.93 -27.27 -11.38
N LYS A 91 -1.29 -26.91 -12.49
CA LYS A 91 -0.40 -25.74 -12.60
C LYS A 91 -1.15 -24.44 -12.29
N ALA A 92 -2.41 -24.32 -12.69
CA ALA A 92 -3.25 -23.19 -12.34
C ALA A 92 -3.51 -23.10 -10.83
N ALA A 93 -3.86 -24.22 -10.19
CA ALA A 93 -4.07 -24.26 -8.75
C ALA A 93 -2.77 -23.94 -7.98
N GLU A 94 -1.62 -24.42 -8.44
CA GLU A 94 -0.30 -24.04 -7.93
C GLU A 94 -0.04 -22.54 -8.06
N HIS A 95 -0.28 -21.97 -9.24
CA HIS A 95 -0.05 -20.54 -9.48
C HIS A 95 -0.96 -19.65 -8.63
N ILE A 96 -2.24 -20.01 -8.47
CA ILE A 96 -3.16 -19.29 -7.57
C ILE A 96 -2.66 -19.33 -6.12
N ARG A 97 -2.19 -20.50 -5.64
CA ARG A 97 -1.62 -20.61 -4.29
C ARG A 97 -0.39 -19.73 -4.13
N HIS A 98 0.51 -19.76 -5.11
CA HIS A 98 1.70 -18.91 -5.14
C HIS A 98 1.35 -17.42 -5.07
N LEU A 99 0.46 -16.94 -5.94
CA LEU A 99 0.01 -15.54 -5.94
C LEU A 99 -0.66 -15.12 -4.62
N LYS A 100 -1.37 -16.04 -3.95
CA LYS A 100 -1.94 -15.77 -2.63
C LYS A 100 -0.86 -15.60 -1.56
N THR A 101 0.13 -16.49 -1.54
CA THR A 101 1.26 -16.41 -0.61
C THR A 101 2.10 -15.16 -0.87
N GLU A 102 2.38 -14.84 -2.13
CA GLU A 102 3.13 -13.64 -2.52
C GLU A 102 2.40 -12.36 -2.09
N ARG A 103 1.10 -12.26 -2.35
CA ARG A 103 0.29 -11.12 -1.89
C ARG A 103 0.30 -10.98 -0.38
N GLN A 104 0.22 -12.09 0.36
CA GLN A 104 0.29 -12.06 1.81
C GLN A 104 1.64 -11.54 2.29
N SER A 105 2.75 -12.05 1.73
CA SER A 105 4.10 -11.59 2.06
C SER A 105 4.28 -10.09 1.78
N GLN A 106 3.77 -9.60 0.64
CA GLN A 106 3.82 -8.17 0.31
C GLN A 106 2.99 -7.32 1.28
N GLN A 107 1.84 -7.83 1.73
CA GLN A 107 1.02 -7.12 2.72
C GLN A 107 1.73 -7.03 4.07
N GLU A 108 2.37 -8.11 4.52
CA GLU A 108 3.14 -8.13 5.78
C GLU A 108 4.32 -7.14 5.73
N GLU A 109 5.03 -7.07 4.60
CA GLU A 109 6.11 -6.10 4.39
C GLU A 109 5.59 -4.65 4.38
N TYR A 110 4.48 -4.41 3.70
CA TYR A 110 3.82 -3.10 3.69
C TYR A 110 3.41 -2.65 5.10
N ASP A 111 2.80 -3.54 5.88
CA ASP A 111 2.40 -3.25 7.26
C ASP A 111 3.61 -2.96 8.16
N LEU A 112 4.72 -3.67 7.96
CA LEU A 112 5.96 -3.41 8.68
C LEU A 112 6.52 -2.03 8.35
N LEU A 113 6.57 -1.67 7.06
CA LEU A 113 7.10 -0.39 6.61
C LEU A 113 6.22 0.78 7.12
N ASN A 114 4.89 0.60 7.11
CA ASN A 114 3.98 1.59 7.70
C ASN A 114 4.23 1.79 9.19
N LYS A 115 4.45 0.71 9.96
CA LYS A 115 4.82 0.84 11.38
C LYS A 115 6.13 1.59 11.59
N GLN A 116 7.11 1.40 10.71
CA GLN A 116 8.36 2.17 10.76
C GLN A 116 8.12 3.66 10.49
N VAL A 117 7.30 3.98 9.47
CA VAL A 117 6.90 5.36 9.17
C VAL A 117 6.17 6.00 10.36
N GLU A 118 5.24 5.29 10.99
CA GLU A 118 4.56 5.75 12.20
C GLU A 118 5.55 5.97 13.36
N GLY A 119 6.52 5.06 13.55
CA GLY A 119 7.57 5.20 14.56
C GLY A 119 8.48 6.42 14.34
N PHE A 120 8.86 6.70 13.10
CA PHE A 120 9.62 7.91 12.77
C PHE A 120 8.78 9.16 12.97
N ASN A 121 7.52 9.17 12.51
CA ASN A 121 6.62 10.31 12.71
C ASN A 121 6.39 10.60 14.21
N HIS A 122 6.26 9.54 15.03
CA HIS A 122 6.17 9.70 16.47
C HIS A 122 7.42 10.34 17.06
N THR A 123 8.60 9.82 16.71
CA THR A 123 9.89 10.38 17.15
C THR A 123 10.06 11.85 16.73
N ILE A 124 9.70 12.18 15.48
CA ILE A 124 9.71 13.56 14.97
C ILE A 124 8.78 14.44 15.79
N SER A 125 7.54 14.00 16.05
CA SER A 125 6.58 14.75 16.85
C SER A 125 7.08 14.97 18.27
N VAL A 126 7.70 13.97 18.90
CA VAL A 126 8.30 14.09 20.23
C VAL A 126 9.42 15.14 20.24
N PHE A 127 10.28 15.19 19.22
CA PHE A 127 11.30 16.24 19.12
C PHE A 127 10.70 17.62 18.87
N GLN A 128 9.71 17.72 17.97
CA GLN A 128 9.02 18.97 17.70
C GLN A 128 8.33 19.54 18.94
N ASN A 129 7.73 18.70 19.79
CA ASN A 129 7.09 19.12 21.04
C ASN A 129 8.10 19.59 22.11
N GLN A 130 9.37 19.17 22.00
CA GLN A 130 10.46 19.65 22.86
C GLN A 130 11.05 20.98 22.35
N LEU A 131 10.74 21.37 21.11
CA LEU A 131 11.16 22.67 20.59
C LEU A 131 10.23 23.77 21.13
N PRO A 132 10.77 24.95 21.49
CA PRO A 132 9.94 26.09 21.87
C PRO A 132 8.97 26.47 20.75
N ALA A 133 7.77 26.95 21.10
CA ALA A 133 6.68 27.31 20.18
C ALA A 133 7.07 28.30 19.07
N THR A 134 8.20 28.99 19.20
CA THR A 134 8.68 29.98 18.24
C THR A 134 9.50 29.38 17.08
N GLY A 135 9.94 28.11 17.15
CA GLY A 135 10.75 27.50 16.08
C GLY A 135 12.13 28.15 15.86
N VAL A 136 12.52 29.11 16.72
CA VAL A 136 13.79 29.83 16.70
C VAL A 136 14.82 29.02 17.51
N PRO A 137 16.10 28.94 17.08
CA PRO A 137 17.07 28.03 17.69
C PRO A 137 17.24 28.26 19.19
N MET A 138 17.61 27.20 19.92
CA MET A 138 18.00 27.24 21.34
C MET A 138 19.07 28.31 21.67
N ALA A 139 19.79 28.81 20.67
CA ALA A 139 20.70 29.96 20.79
C ALA A 139 20.01 31.22 21.33
N CYS A 140 18.74 31.48 20.97
CA CYS A 140 17.99 32.65 21.44
C CYS A 140 17.63 32.55 22.94
N GLN A 141 17.14 31.38 23.38
CA GLN A 141 16.87 31.11 24.81
C GLN A 141 18.13 31.13 25.67
N ARG A 142 19.26 30.63 25.14
CA ARG A 142 20.56 30.71 25.83
C ARG A 142 21.03 32.16 25.97
N SER A 143 20.89 32.97 24.91
CA SER A 143 21.24 34.40 24.91
C SER A 143 20.43 35.20 25.93
N THR A 144 19.13 34.93 26.09
CA THR A 144 18.30 35.63 27.08
C THR A 144 18.69 35.26 28.51
N GLN A 145 18.91 33.97 28.80
CA GLN A 145 19.28 33.54 30.16
C GLN A 145 20.66 34.05 30.58
N THR A 146 21.66 34.00 29.68
CA THR A 146 23.01 34.51 30.00
C THR A 146 23.01 36.03 30.16
N ARG A 147 22.16 36.75 29.41
CA ARG A 147 21.97 38.18 29.56
C ARG A 147 21.37 38.55 30.92
N GLU A 148 20.37 37.83 31.40
CA GLU A 148 19.79 38.07 32.75
C GLU A 148 20.82 37.89 33.87
N LEU A 149 21.66 36.84 33.79
CA LEU A 149 22.74 36.60 34.75
C LEU A 149 23.79 37.73 34.73
N TYR A 150 24.16 38.20 33.54
CA TYR A 150 25.10 39.31 33.37
C TYR A 150 24.55 40.60 33.95
N GLU A 151 23.30 40.96 33.61
CA GLU A 151 22.66 42.18 34.11
C GLU A 151 22.51 42.18 35.64
N ASN A 152 22.20 41.02 36.24
CA ASN A 152 22.16 40.88 37.70
C ASN A 152 23.54 41.07 38.34
N TYR A 153 24.57 40.43 37.79
CA TYR A 153 25.95 40.55 38.28
C TYR A 153 26.47 42.00 38.18
N VAL A 154 26.22 42.65 37.05
CA VAL A 154 26.59 44.06 36.85
C VAL A 154 25.89 44.94 37.87
N ARG A 155 24.59 44.73 38.09
CA ARG A 155 23.82 45.51 39.06
C ARG A 155 24.41 45.41 40.46
N GLU A 156 24.71 44.19 40.92
CA GLU A 156 25.33 43.95 42.23
C GLU A 156 26.70 44.64 42.33
N ARG A 157 27.57 44.47 41.33
CA ARG A 157 28.92 45.06 41.34
C ARG A 157 28.94 46.58 41.17
N THR A 158 28.00 47.15 40.44
CA THR A 158 27.86 48.61 40.30
C THR A 158 27.39 49.26 41.60
N LEU A 159 26.55 48.58 42.39
CA LEU A 159 26.15 49.06 43.73
C LEU A 159 27.32 49.04 44.72
N GLU A 160 28.22 48.07 44.61
CA GLU A 160 29.46 48.02 45.41
C GLU A 160 30.50 49.05 44.96
N ASN A 161 30.64 49.24 43.65
CA ASN A 161 31.62 50.15 43.08
C ASN A 161 31.12 50.78 41.77
N TRP A 162 30.80 52.07 41.83
CA TRP A 162 30.25 52.79 40.68
C TRP A 162 31.19 52.80 39.45
N LYS A 163 32.52 52.68 39.61
CA LYS A 163 33.45 52.60 38.48
C LYS A 163 33.24 51.35 37.64
N PHE A 164 32.67 50.30 38.23
CA PHE A 164 32.28 49.08 37.51
C PHE A 164 31.22 49.35 36.43
N TRP A 165 30.41 50.41 36.58
CA TRP A 165 29.45 50.82 35.55
C TRP A 165 30.12 51.22 34.23
N ILE A 166 31.28 51.91 34.28
CA ILE A 166 32.05 52.25 33.07
C ILE A 166 32.58 50.99 32.39
N PHE A 167 33.04 50.03 33.20
CA PHE A 167 33.45 48.72 32.70
C PHE A 167 32.28 47.97 32.05
N ASN A 168 31.07 48.02 32.63
CA ASN A 168 29.87 47.45 32.01
C ASN A 168 29.61 48.05 30.63
N ILE A 169 29.70 49.38 30.44
CA ILE A 169 29.43 50.00 29.14
C ILE A 169 30.35 49.42 28.03
N ILE A 170 31.63 49.24 28.36
CA ILE A 170 32.59 48.66 27.42
C ILE A 170 32.26 47.17 27.21
N MET A 171 32.03 46.43 28.28
CA MET A 171 31.77 44.99 28.20
C MET A 171 30.44 44.64 27.53
N GLU A 172 29.41 45.45 27.68
CA GLU A 172 28.10 45.27 27.04
C GLU A 172 28.25 45.40 25.52
N SER A 173 29.01 46.39 25.05
CA SER A 173 29.30 46.54 23.61
C SER A 173 30.06 45.34 23.03
N LEU A 174 31.01 44.77 23.78
CA LEU A 174 31.78 43.59 23.39
C LEU A 174 30.92 42.32 23.44
N TRP A 175 30.05 42.21 24.45
CA TRP A 175 29.14 41.10 24.65
C TRP A 175 28.10 41.02 23.54
N ASP A 176 27.50 42.14 23.16
CA ASP A 176 26.56 42.21 22.05
C ASP A 176 27.25 41.85 20.73
N SER A 177 28.45 42.37 20.48
CA SER A 177 29.26 41.99 19.32
C SER A 177 29.58 40.49 19.29
N TYR A 178 29.92 39.89 20.43
CA TYR A 178 30.20 38.47 20.55
C TYR A 178 28.96 37.61 20.25
N ASN A 179 27.81 37.94 20.86
CA ASN A 179 26.58 37.18 20.64
C ASN A 179 26.02 37.32 19.22
N GLN A 180 26.31 38.43 18.53
CA GLN A 180 25.92 38.61 17.12
C GLN A 180 26.82 37.82 16.15
N THR A 181 28.09 37.62 16.50
CA THR A 181 29.11 37.08 15.58
C THR A 181 29.38 35.60 15.81
N VAL A 182 29.27 35.12 17.05
CA VAL A 182 29.62 33.75 17.44
C VAL A 182 28.36 32.95 17.71
N THR A 183 27.93 32.19 16.71
CA THR A 183 26.79 31.26 16.84
C THR A 183 27.31 29.88 17.22
N THR A 184 26.97 29.40 18.42
CA THR A 184 27.36 28.06 18.91
C THR A 184 26.26 27.03 18.72
N SER A 185 25.50 27.09 17.62
CA SER A 185 24.37 26.17 17.41
C SER A 185 24.82 24.75 17.02
N SER A 186 26.08 24.59 16.60
CA SER A 186 26.73 23.33 16.28
C SER A 186 28.25 23.43 16.51
N ALA A 187 28.90 22.32 16.89
CA ALA A 187 30.36 22.25 16.98
C ALA A 187 31.06 22.55 15.64
N ASP A 188 30.39 22.27 14.52
CA ASP A 188 30.86 22.55 13.16
C ASP A 188 30.67 24.02 12.75
N GLU A 189 29.78 24.75 13.42
CA GLU A 189 29.56 26.18 13.20
C GLU A 189 30.54 27.00 14.04
N MET A 190 30.82 26.54 15.27
CA MET A 190 31.86 27.10 16.15
C MET A 190 33.23 27.11 15.48
N SER A 191 33.60 26.05 14.76
CA SER A 191 34.89 25.97 14.07
C SER A 191 34.99 26.90 12.86
N LYS A 192 33.87 27.25 12.22
CA LYS A 192 33.83 28.16 11.05
C LYS A 192 33.83 29.63 11.44
N THR A 193 33.35 29.98 12.63
CA THR A 193 33.35 31.38 13.12
C THR A 193 34.64 31.78 13.82
N LEU A 194 35.56 30.85 14.07
CA LEU A 194 36.82 31.07 14.79
C LEU A 194 38.06 31.16 13.87
N PHE A 195 37.89 31.02 12.55
CA PHE A 195 38.98 31.12 11.55
C PHE A 195 38.56 31.92 10.32
#